data_AF-A0A967VN37-F1
#
_entry.id   AF-A0A967VN37-F1
#
_cell.length_a   1.000
_cell.length_b   1.000
_cell.length_c   1.000
_cell.angle_alpha   90.00
_cell.angle_beta   90.00
_cell.angle_gamma   90.00
#
_symmetry.space_group_name_H-M   'P 1'
#
loop_
_entity.id
_entity.type
_entity.pdbx_description
1 polymer ?
#
loop_
_entity_poly.entity_id
_entity_poly.type
_entity_poly.pdbx_seq_one_letter_code
_entity_poly.pdbx_strand_id
1 'polypeptide(L)'
;STEIGLTRLETSAYELSLDGRFRYGRSEGEDVAQNLQGTLTFDVWPEARWSPFLFATGEQDPFRKLDLRLNGGAGLKHTFWRDDWDEVSLSGAVLYSYENLEVADTLGDGITRMALWSWRVRGRRELSEGSRLEQVVFYQPAWNAL
;
A
#
# COMPACT_ATOMS: atom_id res chain seq x y z
N SER A 1 16.52 2.83 9.70
CA SER A 1 15.86 2.96 8.37
C SER A 1 15.73 4.43 8.09
N THR A 2 15.95 4.86 6.86
CA THR A 2 15.81 6.27 6.48
C THR A 2 14.54 6.40 5.64
N GLU A 3 13.56 7.15 6.14
CA GLU A 3 12.39 7.52 5.34
C GLU A 3 12.77 8.74 4.51
N ILE A 4 12.61 8.68 3.19
CA ILE A 4 13.04 9.73 2.28
C ILE A 4 11.81 10.21 1.51
N GLY A 5 11.09 11.15 2.13
CA GLY A 5 10.14 12.03 1.47
C GLY A 5 8.69 11.54 1.50
N LEU A 6 7.87 12.30 2.21
CA LEU A 6 6.41 12.28 2.08
C LEU A 6 5.99 13.57 1.39
N THR A 7 5.34 13.46 0.23
CA THR A 7 4.66 14.59 -0.42
C THR A 7 3.16 14.33 -0.38
N ARG A 8 2.39 15.28 0.14
CA ARG A 8 0.94 15.21 0.19
C ARG A 8 0.36 16.49 -0.38
N LEU A 9 -0.53 16.35 -1.36
CA LEU A 9 -1.27 17.42 -1.99
C LEU A 9 -2.76 17.13 -1.79
N GLU A 10 -3.45 18.00 -1.06
CA GLU A 10 -4.84 17.77 -0.65
C GLU A 10 -5.70 18.97 -1.04
N THR A 11 -6.81 18.69 -1.70
CA THR A 11 -7.85 19.64 -2.09
C THR A 11 -9.22 18.99 -1.87
N SER A 12 -10.30 19.78 -1.96
CA SER A 12 -11.67 19.21 -1.94
C SER A 12 -11.96 18.28 -3.12
N ALA A 13 -11.23 18.41 -4.23
CA ALA A 13 -11.43 17.62 -5.44
C ALA A 13 -10.61 16.33 -5.46
N TYR A 14 -9.38 16.36 -4.93
CA TYR A 14 -8.49 15.20 -4.93
C TYR A 14 -7.45 15.29 -3.81
N GLU A 15 -6.95 14.12 -3.41
CA GLU A 15 -5.78 13.95 -2.58
C GLU A 15 -4.75 13.07 -3.30
N LEU A 16 -3.50 13.51 -3.34
CA LEU A 16 -2.36 12.78 -3.89
C LEU A 16 -1.31 12.62 -2.77
N SER A 17 -0.82 11.41 -2.55
CA SER A 17 0.31 11.16 -1.69
C SER A 17 1.38 10.32 -2.38
N LEU A 18 2.64 10.73 -2.20
CA LEU A 18 3.83 10.00 -2.62
C LEU A 18 4.72 9.81 -1.40
N ASP A 19 5.09 8.57 -1.11
CA ASP A 19 5.97 8.19 -0.01
C ASP A 19 7.13 7.32 -0.52
N GLY A 20 8.31 7.51 0.06
CA GLY A 20 9.52 6.77 -0.28
C GLY A 20 10.28 6.34 0.97
N ARG A 21 10.67 5.07 1.04
CA ARG A 21 11.47 4.52 2.13
C ARG A 21 12.70 3.81 1.58
N PHE A 22 13.84 4.09 2.19
CA PHE A 22 15.10 3.43 1.87
C PHE A 22 15.77 2.90 3.13
N ARG A 23 16.07 1.60 3.15
CA ARG A 23 16.83 0.97 4.24
C ARG A 23 18.14 0.46 3.69
N TYR A 24 19.22 0.95 4.26
CA TYR A 24 20.57 0.48 4.00
C TYR A 24 21.27 0.13 5.32
N GLY A 25 22.01 -0.98 5.35
CA GLY A 25 22.81 -1.40 6.48
C GLY A 25 24.01 -2.22 6.01
N ARG A 26 25.17 -1.99 6.64
CA ARG A 26 26.43 -2.70 6.38
C ARG A 26 27.00 -3.20 7.71
N SER A 27 27.47 -4.45 7.74
CA SER A 27 28.15 -5.05 8.89
C SER A 27 29.42 -5.76 8.40
N GLU A 28 30.55 -5.56 9.07
CA GLU A 28 31.83 -6.22 8.77
C GLU A 28 32.29 -6.13 7.29
N GLY A 29 31.84 -5.11 6.56
CA GLY A 29 32.18 -4.92 5.14
C GLY A 29 31.18 -5.55 4.16
N GLU A 30 30.19 -6.30 4.65
CA GLU A 30 29.11 -6.88 3.84
C GLU A 30 27.82 -6.05 3.97
N ASP A 31 27.11 -5.89 2.86
CA ASP A 31 25.81 -5.24 2.84
C ASP A 31 24.77 -6.20 3.48
N VAL A 32 24.27 -5.84 4.66
CA VAL A 32 23.35 -6.69 5.45
C VAL A 32 21.88 -6.33 5.27
N ALA A 33 21.59 -5.17 4.67
CA ALA A 33 20.24 -4.78 4.29
C ALA A 33 20.27 -3.74 3.18
N GLN A 34 19.52 -4.00 2.11
CA GLN A 34 19.20 -3.02 1.08
C GLN A 34 17.73 -3.21 0.71
N ASN A 35 16.90 -2.18 0.94
CA ASN A 35 15.49 -2.18 0.59
C ASN A 35 15.10 -0.79 0.11
N LEU A 36 14.41 -0.73 -1.02
CA LEU A 36 13.80 0.48 -1.56
C LEU A 36 12.31 0.22 -1.73
N GLN A 37 11.49 1.10 -1.16
CA GLN A 37 10.04 1.05 -1.26
C GLN A 37 9.49 2.42 -1.65
N GLY A 38 8.52 2.44 -2.56
CA GLY A 38 7.77 3.64 -2.91
C GLY A 38 6.28 3.36 -2.92
N THR A 39 5.48 4.34 -2.50
CA THR A 39 4.02 4.28 -2.47
C THR A 39 3.42 5.53 -3.12
N LEU A 40 2.44 5.34 -3.97
CA LEU A 40 1.62 6.38 -4.57
C LEU A 40 0.15 6.10 -4.23
N THR A 41 -0.57 7.08 -3.72
CA THR A 41 -2.02 7.01 -3.51
C THR A 41 -2.71 8.22 -4.11
N PHE A 42 -3.88 8.02 -4.69
CA PHE A 42 -4.71 9.08 -5.23
C PHE A 42 -6.18 8.81 -4.93
N ASP A 43 -6.83 9.74 -4.24
CA ASP A 43 -8.24 9.72 -3.90
C ASP A 43 -8.96 10.87 -4.63
N VAL A 44 -10.09 10.56 -5.27
CA VAL A 44 -10.98 11.56 -5.87
C VAL A 44 -12.10 11.87 -4.89
N TRP A 45 -12.40 13.16 -4.69
CA TRP A 45 -13.36 13.67 -3.71
C TRP A 45 -13.17 13.05 -2.32
N PRO A 46 -12.01 13.26 -1.67
CA PRO A 46 -11.66 12.58 -0.42
C PRO A 46 -12.66 12.85 0.73
N GLU A 47 -13.39 13.96 0.66
CA GLU A 47 -14.43 14.40 1.60
C GLU A 47 -15.83 13.85 1.30
N ALA A 48 -16.06 13.32 0.09
CA ALA A 48 -17.37 12.81 -0.28
C ALA A 48 -17.66 11.45 0.35
N ARG A 49 -18.96 11.14 0.47
CA ARG A 49 -19.45 9.83 0.92
C ARG A 49 -18.95 8.68 0.04
N TRP A 50 -18.77 8.94 -1.25
CA TRP A 50 -18.21 8.01 -2.21
C TRP A 50 -16.94 8.62 -2.80
N SER A 51 -15.82 7.94 -2.63
CA SER A 51 -14.52 8.43 -3.06
C SER A 51 -13.77 7.32 -3.82
N PRO A 52 -13.69 7.42 -5.15
CA PRO A 52 -12.83 6.55 -5.95
C PRO A 52 -11.38 6.73 -5.57
N PHE A 53 -10.60 5.67 -5.60
CA PHE A 53 -9.18 5.74 -5.33
C PHE A 53 -8.38 4.81 -6.24
N LEU A 54 -7.11 5.12 -6.38
CA LEU A 54 -6.09 4.25 -6.97
C LEU A 54 -4.81 4.34 -6.15
N PHE A 55 -4.03 3.27 -6.18
CA PHE A 55 -2.74 3.23 -5.51
C PHE A 55 -1.77 2.34 -6.27
N ALA A 56 -0.48 2.58 -6.04
CA ALA A 56 0.61 1.75 -6.52
C ALA A 56 1.73 1.71 -5.47
N THR A 57 2.38 0.56 -5.34
CA THR A 57 3.59 0.39 -4.53
C THR A 57 4.65 -0.30 -5.36
N GLY A 58 5.90 0.15 -5.26
CA GLY A 58 7.06 -0.54 -5.79
C GLY A 58 8.00 -0.92 -4.66
N GLU A 59 8.56 -2.12 -4.71
CA GLU A 59 9.53 -2.62 -3.73
C GLU A 59 10.66 -3.37 -4.42
N GLN A 60 11.89 -3.11 -3.99
CA GLN A 60 13.08 -3.89 -4.32
C GLN A 60 13.78 -4.29 -3.04
N ASP A 61 14.17 -5.56 -2.93
CA ASP A 61 14.86 -6.09 -1.77
C ASP A 61 15.81 -7.23 -2.20
N PRO A 62 17.03 -6.89 -2.61
CA PRO A 62 18.03 -7.87 -3.05
C PRO A 62 18.35 -8.92 -1.98
N PHE A 63 18.24 -8.57 -0.68
CA PHE A 63 18.49 -9.51 0.40
C PHE A 63 17.42 -10.62 0.46
N ARG A 64 16.16 -10.27 0.14
CA ARG A 64 15.07 -11.24 -0.02
C ARG A 64 15.01 -11.88 -1.42
N LYS A 65 16.02 -11.66 -2.28
CA LYS A 65 16.02 -12.06 -3.70
C LYS A 65 14.82 -11.51 -4.46
N LEU A 66 14.34 -10.33 -4.05
CA LEU A 66 13.22 -9.66 -4.67
C LEU A 66 13.76 -8.55 -5.57
N ASP A 67 13.83 -8.84 -6.87
CA ASP A 67 14.25 -7.86 -7.87
C ASP A 67 13.25 -6.72 -7.99
N LEU A 68 11.96 -7.08 -8.00
CA LEU A 68 10.87 -6.12 -8.10
C LEU A 68 9.54 -6.74 -7.66
N ARG A 69 8.84 -6.06 -6.75
CA ARG A 69 7.40 -6.23 -6.52
C ARG A 69 6.67 -4.94 -6.87
N LEU A 70 5.69 -5.03 -7.75
CA LEU A 70 4.74 -3.98 -8.04
C LEU A 70 3.36 -4.42 -7.58
N ASN A 71 2.76 -3.67 -6.67
CA ASN A 71 1.34 -3.81 -6.37
C ASN A 71 0.61 -2.57 -6.85
N GLY A 72 -0.59 -2.76 -7.37
CA GLY A 72 -1.46 -1.65 -7.70
C GLY A 72 -2.90 -2.03 -7.48
N GLY A 73 -3.75 -1.02 -7.38
CA GLY A 73 -5.17 -1.26 -7.28
C GLY A 73 -5.98 -0.01 -7.51
N ALA A 74 -7.25 -0.23 -7.81
CA ALA A 74 -8.24 0.82 -7.91
C ALA A 74 -9.53 0.34 -7.25
N GLY A 75 -10.24 1.27 -6.65
CA GLY A 75 -11.41 0.94 -5.86
C GLY A 75 -12.30 2.12 -5.55
N LEU A 76 -13.30 1.85 -4.72
CA LEU A 76 -14.27 2.82 -4.27
C LEU A 76 -14.41 2.72 -2.75
N LYS A 77 -14.34 3.87 -2.09
CA LYS A 77 -14.54 4.04 -0.64
C LYS A 77 -15.92 4.60 -0.38
N HIS A 78 -16.64 4.00 0.56
CA HIS A 78 -17.88 4.51 1.14
C HIS A 78 -17.61 4.96 2.58
N THR A 79 -17.79 6.24 2.86
CA THR A 79 -17.69 6.80 4.22
C THR A 79 -19.07 6.79 4.86
N PHE A 80 -19.27 5.97 5.90
CA PHE A 80 -20.54 5.91 6.62
C PHE A 80 -20.70 7.08 7.59
N TRP A 81 -19.60 7.44 8.24
CA TRP A 81 -19.53 8.48 9.25
C TRP A 81 -18.19 9.17 9.16
N ARG A 82 -18.19 10.50 9.22
CA ARG A 82 -17.00 11.32 9.40
C ARG A 82 -17.37 12.54 10.23
N ASP A 83 -16.60 12.78 11.28
CA ASP A 83 -16.60 13.97 12.10
C ASP A 83 -15.14 14.33 12.43
N ASP A 84 -14.91 15.37 13.22
CA ASP A 84 -13.55 15.80 13.62
C ASP A 84 -12.78 14.68 14.33
N TRP A 85 -13.47 13.84 15.10
CA TRP A 85 -12.85 12.81 15.95
C TRP A 85 -12.94 11.39 15.37
N ASP A 86 -13.95 11.11 14.55
CA ASP A 86 -14.32 9.74 14.16
C ASP A 86 -14.48 9.59 12.65
N GLU A 87 -14.00 8.48 12.10
CA GLU A 87 -14.29 8.08 10.71
C GLU A 87 -14.55 6.58 10.63
N VAL A 88 -15.62 6.19 9.94
CA VAL A 88 -15.91 4.79 9.60
C VAL A 88 -16.15 4.68 8.10
N SER A 89 -15.38 3.83 7.44
CA SER A 89 -15.48 3.59 6.00
C SER A 89 -15.35 2.12 5.60
N LEU A 90 -15.93 1.77 4.47
CA LEU A 90 -15.75 0.51 3.75
C LEU A 90 -15.22 0.82 2.36
N SER A 91 -14.20 0.09 1.93
CA SER A 91 -13.68 0.17 0.57
C SER A 91 -13.63 -1.19 -0.10
N GLY A 92 -14.00 -1.23 -1.37
CA GLY A 92 -13.78 -2.38 -2.26
C GLY A 92 -12.78 -2.01 -3.35
N ALA A 93 -11.86 -2.93 -3.70
CA ALA A 93 -10.86 -2.69 -4.74
C ALA A 93 -10.49 -3.94 -5.54
N VAL A 94 -10.14 -3.73 -6.82
CA VAL A 94 -9.38 -4.69 -7.62
C VAL A 94 -7.91 -4.42 -7.40
N LEU A 95 -7.17 -5.48 -7.12
CA LEU A 95 -5.74 -5.46 -6.85
C LEU A 95 -5.02 -6.29 -7.91
N TYR A 96 -3.87 -5.79 -8.33
CA TYR A 96 -2.94 -6.49 -9.20
C TYR A 96 -1.56 -6.50 -8.56
N SER A 97 -0.93 -7.67 -8.52
CA SER A 97 0.44 -7.87 -8.03
C SER A 97 1.27 -8.50 -9.14
N TYR A 98 2.43 -7.90 -9.39
CA TYR A 98 3.50 -8.45 -10.18
C TYR A 98 4.72 -8.61 -9.26
N GLU A 99 5.27 -9.81 -9.22
CA GLU A 99 6.45 -10.13 -8.44
C GLU A 99 7.47 -10.82 -9.33
N ASN A 100 8.71 -10.34 -9.27
CA ASN A 100 9.86 -10.95 -9.91
C ASN A 100 10.90 -11.30 -8.84
N LEU A 101 11.17 -12.59 -8.70
CA LEU A 101 12.16 -13.13 -7.77
C LEU A 101 13.42 -13.54 -8.52
N GLU A 102 14.58 -13.24 -7.93
CA GLU A 102 15.86 -13.73 -8.41
C GLU A 102 15.98 -15.24 -8.08
N VAL A 103 15.66 -16.08 -9.06
CA VAL A 103 15.75 -17.54 -8.98
C VAL A 103 16.79 -18.07 -9.97
N ALA A 104 17.39 -19.22 -9.67
CA ALA A 104 18.30 -19.85 -10.61
C ALA A 104 17.55 -20.27 -11.89
N ASP A 105 18.13 -20.04 -13.08
CA ASP A 105 17.52 -20.33 -14.39
C ASP A 105 16.87 -21.71 -14.51
N THR A 106 17.38 -22.69 -13.76
CA THR A 106 16.84 -24.06 -13.68
C THR A 106 15.46 -24.20 -13.02
N LEU A 107 14.97 -23.16 -12.34
CA LEU A 107 13.72 -23.16 -11.55
C LEU A 107 12.57 -22.38 -12.22
N GLY A 108 12.77 -21.86 -13.43
CA GLY A 108 11.79 -21.05 -14.15
C GLY A 108 12.14 -19.56 -14.14
N ASP A 109 11.17 -18.72 -14.52
CA ASP A 109 11.37 -17.26 -14.68
C ASP A 109 11.22 -16.47 -13.37
N GLY A 110 10.78 -17.09 -12.27
CA GLY A 110 10.62 -16.41 -10.98
C GLY A 110 9.49 -15.38 -10.95
N ILE A 111 8.61 -15.36 -11.97
CA ILE A 111 7.56 -14.36 -12.13
C ILE A 111 6.25 -14.88 -11.55
N THR A 112 5.66 -14.10 -10.64
CA THR A 112 4.30 -14.34 -10.14
C THR A 112 3.40 -13.16 -10.47
N ARG A 113 2.19 -13.46 -10.94
CA ARG A 113 1.15 -12.45 -11.22
C ARG A 113 -0.13 -12.87 -10.53
N MET A 114 -0.78 -11.91 -9.88
CA MET A 114 -2.02 -12.17 -9.16
C MET A 114 -2.99 -11.00 -9.35
N ALA A 115 -4.25 -11.32 -9.59
CA ALA A 115 -5.34 -10.36 -9.59
C ALA A 115 -6.39 -10.81 -8.59
N LEU A 116 -6.80 -9.94 -7.68
CA LEU A 116 -7.77 -10.27 -6.65
C LEU A 116 -8.65 -9.09 -6.28
N TRP A 117 -9.82 -9.39 -5.77
CA TRP A 117 -10.71 -8.39 -5.19
C TRP A 117 -10.44 -8.30 -3.70
N SER A 118 -10.65 -7.12 -3.13
CA SER A 118 -10.46 -6.89 -1.70
C SER A 118 -11.57 -6.02 -1.14
N TRP A 119 -11.87 -6.27 0.13
CA TRP A 119 -12.72 -5.43 0.95
C TRP A 119 -11.94 -4.99 2.17
N ARG A 120 -12.07 -3.72 2.56
CA ARG A 120 -11.41 -3.15 3.72
C ARG A 120 -12.39 -2.31 4.49
N VAL A 121 -12.57 -2.61 5.78
CA VAL A 121 -13.30 -1.77 6.73
C VAL A 121 -12.28 -1.03 7.58
N ARG A 122 -12.45 0.28 7.74
CA ARG A 122 -11.58 1.15 8.53
C ARG A 122 -12.42 1.93 9.53
N GLY A 123 -12.06 1.84 10.79
CA GLY A 123 -12.57 2.68 11.88
C GLY A 123 -11.42 3.49 12.47
N ARG A 124 -11.56 4.81 12.52
CA ARG A 124 -10.58 5.73 13.10
C ARG A 124 -11.28 6.54 14.18
N ARG A 125 -10.64 6.66 15.34
CA ARG A 125 -11.10 7.46 16.47
C ARG A 125 -9.95 8.20 17.12
N GLU A 126 -10.06 9.51 17.23
CA GLU A 126 -9.19 10.32 18.09
C GLU A 126 -9.67 10.17 19.54
N LEU A 127 -8.73 9.86 20.45
CA LEU A 127 -9.04 9.66 21.88
C LEU A 127 -8.75 10.92 22.69
N SER A 128 -7.70 11.64 22.29
CA SER A 128 -7.26 12.92 22.83
C SER A 128 -6.33 13.58 21.82
N GLU A 129 -5.93 14.82 22.06
CA GLU A 129 -4.84 15.45 21.31
C GLU A 129 -3.60 14.53 21.32
N GLY A 130 -3.12 14.19 20.12
CA GLY A 130 -1.95 13.33 19.92
C GLY A 130 -2.17 11.81 20.02
N SER A 131 -3.38 11.34 20.39
CA SER A 131 -3.68 9.90 20.50
C SER A 131 -4.78 9.47 19.54
N ARG A 132 -4.44 8.54 18.65
CA ARG A 132 -5.36 8.01 17.63
C ARG A 132 -5.43 6.49 17.69
N LEU A 133 -6.66 5.98 17.77
CA LEU A 133 -6.95 4.57 17.55
C LEU A 133 -7.39 4.35 16.10
N GLU A 134 -6.77 3.38 15.44
CA GLU A 134 -7.15 2.97 14.09
C GLU A 134 -7.30 1.45 14.05
N GLN A 135 -8.47 1.00 13.63
CA GLN A 135 -8.76 -0.40 13.37
C GLN A 135 -9.01 -0.60 11.89
N VAL A 136 -8.30 -1.57 11.31
CA VAL A 136 -8.47 -1.94 9.91
C VAL A 136 -8.69 -3.44 9.80
N VAL A 137 -9.75 -3.82 9.10
CA VAL A 137 -10.09 -5.22 8.80
C VAL A 137 -10.04 -5.39 7.30
N PHE A 138 -9.30 -6.40 6.84
CA PHE A 138 -9.14 -6.73 5.43
C PHE A 138 -9.73 -8.10 5.12
N TYR A 139 -10.39 -8.20 3.98
CA TYR A 139 -10.85 -9.46 3.41
C TYR A 139 -10.44 -9.52 1.95
N GLN A 140 -9.61 -10.50 1.62
CA GLN A 140 -9.09 -10.77 0.28
C GLN A 140 -9.36 -12.25 -0.03
N PRO A 141 -10.45 -12.58 -0.75
CA PRO A 141 -10.66 -13.95 -1.16
C PRO A 141 -9.53 -14.37 -2.10
N ALA A 142 -8.75 -15.38 -1.70
CA ALA A 142 -7.78 -16.02 -2.57
C ALA A 142 -8.55 -16.95 -3.51
N TRP A 143 -8.55 -16.63 -4.80
CA TRP A 143 -9.04 -17.53 -5.83
C TRP A 143 -7.79 -18.22 -6.35
N ASN A 144 -7.67 -19.52 -6.10
CA ASN A 144 -6.67 -20.32 -6.80
C ASN A 144 -7.04 -20.26 -8.29
N ALA A 145 -6.36 -19.41 -9.05
CA ALA A 145 -6.34 -19.57 -10.49
C ALA A 145 -5.58 -20.88 -10.76
N LEU A 146 -6.33 -21.90 -11.17
CA LEU A 146 -5.81 -23.18 -11.67
C LEU A 146 -4.92 -22.98 -12.89
#